data_AF-A0A4Y7MGI6-F1
#
_entry.id   AF-A0A4Y7MGI6-F1
#
_cell.length_a   1.000
_cell.length_b   1.000
_cell.length_c   1.000
_cell.angle_alpha   90.00
_cell.angle_beta   90.00
_cell.angle_gamma   90.00
#
_symmetry.space_group_name_H-M   'P 1'
#
loop_
_entity.id
_entity.type
_entity.pdbx_description
1 polymer ?
#
loop_
_entity_poly.entity_id
_entity_poly.type
_entity_poly.pdbx_seq_one_letter_code
_entity_poly.pdbx_strand_id
1 'polypeptide(L)'
;MANRNRRANAPDVDNTIDLVQVDGLVVAKIIKHCHEEGSSAVDVAQGVLLGLVADTRLEVTNCFPFPKNLDENFDEEDYQMEMMRHLRKVNVDHLHVGWYQSTQQGAFLSTQFLESQFTYQTSIEESVVLIYDPLKTKRGFLHLKAYRLTPQAVALYKDNDFGADAIKTHHLSFESLYQEIRLVIHNSHLVNALLCELSEMVPSYEGSQYLDLGTASVLEKHLRSLTDNVDELLQDTNKFNIYQRQVVKQQQEKQKYIQKRNLENTARQARGEAPLPDEDITKVFKPIPVPPRLEPMVLSAQIAAHCQQVSLFCSQALGKLFLSEALQQPQSSQQTVLKAMEAGMERKREKKSGVESSILSAIADGDEELVMAYSRITLDPTTRARPLDERIVNSVCSKAHINVDRIASLISQAHHIGICFLLDTTGSMYSYINGVKEQIVEIVTRLEASGCGIEGLSFVGYKDWCDGGNHFEILPFTKSVSEFKSFVATIYAKGGGDFPEDVLGGLSRAISLNWPQNSGTRIIFHLGDAPPHGKTIFHDGRHRDDYEDGHPRDPPLQELFRDMRRKKLMYYFGRINGECDRMISTFERYYGEKIETLDSAEVGLMKKEL
;
A
#
# COMPACT_ATOMS: atom_id res chain seq x y z
N MET A 1 -1.57 62.51 16.03
CA MET A 1 -0.13 62.62 16.33
C MET A 1 0.22 61.50 17.31
N ALA A 2 1.39 60.87 17.11
CA ALA A 2 1.97 59.71 17.82
C ALA A 2 1.27 58.36 17.53
N ASN A 3 1.89 57.28 17.07
CA ASN A 3 3.31 56.99 16.83
C ASN A 3 3.41 55.79 15.83
N ARG A 4 3.31 56.06 14.52
CA ARG A 4 3.66 55.11 13.44
C ARG A 4 5.14 55.34 13.14
N ASN A 5 6.04 54.56 13.74
CA ASN A 5 7.41 54.30 13.27
C ASN A 5 8.20 53.54 14.34
N ARG A 6 8.21 52.19 14.24
CA ARG A 6 9.33 51.32 14.62
C ARG A 6 8.95 49.87 14.32
N ARG A 7 9.16 49.49 13.06
CA ARG A 7 9.49 48.15 12.56
C ARG A 7 9.80 48.31 11.06
N ALA A 8 10.89 49.01 10.79
CA ALA A 8 11.58 48.92 9.51
C ALA A 8 12.74 47.94 9.73
N ASN A 9 12.88 47.01 8.79
CA ASN A 9 13.91 45.95 8.69
C ASN A 9 13.66 44.70 9.55
N ALA A 10 12.64 43.93 9.18
CA ALA A 10 12.79 42.47 9.13
C ALA A 10 12.93 42.09 7.64
N PRO A 11 13.87 41.20 7.26
CA PRO A 11 13.90 40.68 5.90
C PRO A 11 12.57 40.00 5.61
N ASP A 12 12.06 40.11 4.39
CA ASP A 12 10.88 39.38 3.92
C ASP A 12 11.03 37.91 4.34
N VAL A 13 10.20 37.48 5.29
CA VAL A 13 10.11 36.08 5.67
C VAL A 13 9.49 35.39 4.46
N ASP A 14 10.25 34.53 3.80
CA ASP A 14 9.76 33.67 2.72
C ASP A 14 8.44 33.02 3.19
N ASN A 15 7.31 33.44 2.64
CA ASN A 15 5.99 32.83 2.83
C ASN A 15 5.91 31.50 2.05
N THR A 16 6.89 30.63 2.28
CA THR A 16 6.97 29.32 1.64
C THR A 16 6.28 28.29 2.53
N ILE A 17 5.20 27.72 2.00
CA ILE A 17 4.56 26.56 2.59
C ILE A 17 5.49 25.37 2.39
N ASP A 18 6.01 24.82 3.48
CA ASP A 18 6.90 23.67 3.44
C ASP A 18 6.13 22.35 3.54
N LEU A 19 4.92 22.40 4.12
CA LEU A 19 4.14 21.23 4.47
C LEU A 19 2.65 21.45 4.14
N VAL A 20 2.07 20.49 3.41
CA VAL A 20 0.62 20.42 3.19
C VAL A 20 0.07 19.28 4.03
N GLN A 21 -0.73 19.62 5.04
CA GLN A 21 -1.43 18.69 5.88
C GLN A 21 -2.85 18.50 5.34
N VAL A 22 -3.20 17.27 4.98
CA VAL A 22 -4.51 16.95 4.40
C VAL A 22 -5.28 16.04 5.34
N ASP A 23 -6.54 16.38 5.61
CA ASP A 23 -7.44 15.49 6.38
C ASP A 23 -7.86 14.28 5.54
N GLY A 24 -8.01 13.11 6.18
CA GLY A 24 -8.44 11.88 5.53
C GLY A 24 -9.80 12.01 4.83
N LEU A 25 -10.67 12.89 5.32
CA LEU A 25 -11.95 13.22 4.69
C LEU A 25 -11.78 13.80 3.27
N VAL A 26 -10.80 14.68 3.08
CA VAL A 26 -10.52 15.32 1.78
C VAL A 26 -10.09 14.27 0.78
N VAL A 27 -9.18 13.38 1.19
CA VAL A 27 -8.69 12.28 0.35
C VAL A 27 -9.84 11.37 -0.06
N ALA A 28 -10.71 10.97 0.88
CA ALA A 28 -11.87 10.13 0.60
C ALA A 28 -12.85 10.79 -0.38
N LYS A 29 -13.09 12.11 -0.24
CA LYS A 29 -13.94 12.87 -1.17
C LYS A 29 -13.36 12.95 -2.58
N ILE A 30 -12.05 13.21 -2.71
CA ILE A 30 -11.37 13.22 -4.00
C ILE A 30 -11.46 11.83 -4.66
N ILE A 31 -11.21 10.76 -3.91
CA ILE A 31 -11.32 9.39 -4.41
C ILE A 31 -12.74 9.09 -4.86
N LYS A 32 -13.75 9.44 -4.05
CA LYS A 32 -15.17 9.26 -4.36
C LYS A 32 -15.54 10.00 -5.66
N HIS A 33 -15.18 11.28 -5.76
CA HIS A 33 -15.44 12.10 -6.94
C HIS A 33 -14.81 11.52 -8.20
N CYS A 34 -13.54 11.11 -8.12
CA CYS A 34 -12.84 10.48 -9.24
C CYS A 34 -13.41 9.11 -9.61
N HIS A 35 -14.02 8.39 -8.66
CA HIS A 35 -14.65 7.10 -8.91
C HIS A 35 -16.03 7.26 -9.57
N GLU A 36 -16.85 8.17 -9.05
CA GLU A 36 -18.19 8.47 -9.58
C GLU A 36 -18.09 9.03 -11.01
N GLU A 37 -17.13 9.92 -11.26
CA GLU A 37 -16.95 10.53 -12.57
C GLU A 37 -15.98 9.79 -13.50
N GLY A 38 -15.21 8.83 -12.98
CA GLY A 38 -14.17 8.10 -13.71
C GLY A 38 -14.70 7.03 -14.68
N SER A 39 -15.99 7.03 -14.99
CA SER A 39 -16.61 6.09 -15.93
C SER A 39 -16.23 6.37 -17.39
N SER A 40 -15.77 7.59 -17.70
CA SER A 40 -15.31 8.00 -19.03
C SER A 40 -13.78 8.14 -19.06
N ALA A 41 -13.15 7.53 -20.06
CA ALA A 41 -11.69 7.50 -20.23
C ALA A 41 -11.03 8.86 -20.55
N VAL A 42 -11.79 9.96 -20.66
CA VAL A 42 -11.29 11.28 -21.06
C VAL A 42 -11.48 12.34 -19.96
N ASP A 43 -12.28 12.05 -18.93
CA ASP A 43 -12.81 13.12 -18.07
C ASP A 43 -11.95 13.35 -16.83
N VAL A 44 -11.34 14.54 -16.77
CA VAL A 44 -10.60 15.04 -15.61
C VAL A 44 -11.58 15.56 -14.56
N ALA A 45 -11.59 14.94 -13.39
CA ALA A 45 -12.29 15.44 -12.21
C ALA A 45 -11.50 16.59 -11.58
N GLN A 46 -12.15 17.73 -11.35
CA GLN A 46 -11.55 18.91 -10.73
C GLN A 46 -12.43 19.47 -9.61
N GLY A 47 -11.82 20.14 -8.63
CA GLY A 47 -12.56 20.74 -7.52
C GLY A 47 -11.72 21.64 -6.65
N VAL A 48 -12.36 22.28 -5.68
CA VAL A 48 -11.76 23.29 -4.82
C VAL A 48 -11.34 22.68 -3.48
N LEU A 49 -10.20 23.14 -2.96
CA LEU A 49 -9.67 22.82 -1.64
C LEU A 49 -9.95 23.96 -0.67
N LEU A 50 -10.41 23.58 0.52
CA LEU A 50 -10.73 24.47 1.61
C LEU A 50 -9.86 24.13 2.81
N GLY A 51 -9.41 25.17 3.50
CA GLY A 51 -8.47 25.00 4.58
C GLY A 51 -8.01 26.31 5.19
N LEU A 52 -7.01 26.22 6.06
CA LEU A 52 -6.43 27.36 6.74
C LEU A 52 -4.90 27.26 6.72
N VAL A 53 -4.25 28.41 6.60
CA VAL A 53 -2.79 28.52 6.68
C VAL A 53 -2.40 28.74 8.13
N ALA A 54 -1.57 27.85 8.69
CA ALA A 54 -1.02 27.98 10.02
C ALA A 54 0.51 28.07 9.92
N ASP A 55 1.07 29.26 10.08
CA ASP A 55 2.51 29.53 9.94
C ASP A 55 3.10 28.99 8.63
N THR A 56 3.81 27.86 8.67
CA THR A 56 4.48 27.20 7.53
C THR A 56 3.76 25.96 7.01
N ARG A 57 2.60 25.61 7.59
CA ARG A 57 1.79 24.47 7.20
C ARG A 57 0.44 24.91 6.64
N LEU A 58 0.06 24.31 5.51
CA LEU A 58 -1.26 24.47 4.93
C LEU A 58 -2.14 23.30 5.37
N GLU A 59 -3.16 23.57 6.19
CA GLU A 59 -4.12 22.57 6.64
C GLU A 59 -5.33 22.56 5.72
N VAL A 60 -5.48 21.49 4.94
CA VAL A 60 -6.64 21.26 4.06
C VAL A 60 -7.65 20.41 4.81
N THR A 61 -8.73 21.03 5.25
CA THR A 61 -9.78 20.39 6.08
C THR A 61 -10.93 19.86 5.23
N ASN A 62 -11.22 20.47 4.08
CA ASN A 62 -12.35 20.06 3.26
C ASN A 62 -12.13 20.30 1.76
N CYS A 63 -12.94 19.67 0.93
CA CYS A 63 -13.00 19.93 -0.51
C CYS A 63 -14.41 19.72 -1.05
N PHE A 64 -14.69 20.32 -2.21
CA PHE A 64 -15.91 20.05 -2.98
C PHE A 64 -15.62 20.00 -4.49
N PRO A 65 -16.32 19.13 -5.21
CA PRO A 65 -16.11 18.94 -6.65
C PRO A 65 -16.76 20.03 -7.49
N PHE A 66 -16.16 20.31 -8.64
CA PHE A 66 -16.84 21.00 -9.74
C PHE A 66 -17.65 19.99 -10.56
N PRO A 67 -18.92 20.29 -10.87
CA PRO A 67 -19.75 19.45 -11.73
C PRO A 67 -19.26 19.49 -13.19
N LYS A 68 -19.33 18.35 -13.89
CA LYS A 68 -18.71 18.17 -15.22
C LYS A 68 -19.49 18.69 -16.44
N ASN A 69 -20.80 18.94 -16.39
CA ASN A 69 -21.60 19.29 -17.59
C ASN A 69 -22.87 20.08 -17.22
N LEU A 70 -23.43 21.02 -17.99
CA LEU A 70 -23.06 21.71 -19.25
C LEU A 70 -24.10 22.84 -19.44
N ASP A 71 -23.66 24.09 -19.39
CA ASP A 71 -24.22 25.22 -20.13
C ASP A 71 -23.05 26.20 -20.30
N GLU A 72 -22.92 26.84 -21.47
CA GLU A 72 -21.93 27.92 -21.68
C GLU A 72 -22.11 29.10 -20.71
N ASN A 73 -23.21 29.09 -19.94
CA ASN A 73 -23.59 30.07 -18.93
C ASN A 73 -23.33 29.60 -17.48
N PHE A 74 -22.69 28.45 -17.26
CA PHE A 74 -22.36 28.02 -15.90
C PHE A 74 -21.18 28.84 -15.38
N ASP A 75 -21.48 29.76 -14.48
CA ASP A 75 -20.48 30.57 -13.80
C ASP A 75 -19.89 29.76 -12.63
N GLU A 76 -18.66 29.28 -12.83
CA GLU A 76 -17.90 28.53 -11.83
C GLU A 76 -17.70 29.37 -10.55
N GLU A 77 -17.58 30.69 -10.67
CA GLU A 77 -17.38 31.59 -9.52
C GLU A 77 -18.65 31.69 -8.67
N ASP A 78 -19.83 31.77 -9.31
CA ASP A 78 -21.12 31.81 -8.61
C ASP A 78 -21.38 30.51 -7.85
N TYR A 79 -21.14 29.36 -8.47
CA TYR A 79 -21.25 28.05 -7.81
C TYR A 79 -20.28 27.96 -6.62
N GLN A 80 -19.03 28.40 -6.81
CA GLN A 80 -18.04 28.41 -5.74
C GLN A 80 -18.49 29.31 -4.58
N MET A 81 -19.01 30.50 -4.87
CA MET A 81 -19.51 31.44 -3.86
C MET A 81 -20.73 30.89 -3.10
N GLU A 82 -21.68 30.27 -3.80
CA GLU A 82 -22.86 29.67 -3.19
C GLU A 82 -22.47 28.49 -2.27
N MET A 83 -21.60 27.60 -2.76
CA MET A 83 -21.09 26.47 -1.96
C MET A 83 -20.33 26.94 -0.72
N MET A 84 -19.49 27.98 -0.84
CA MET A 84 -18.81 28.59 0.30
C MET A 84 -19.79 29.20 1.32
N ARG A 85 -20.91 29.80 0.86
CA ARG A 85 -21.97 30.30 1.76
C ARG A 85 -22.66 29.16 2.50
N HIS A 86 -22.91 28.03 1.84
CA HIS A 86 -23.50 26.86 2.49
C HIS A 86 -22.57 26.27 3.53
N LEU A 87 -21.28 26.12 3.22
CA LEU A 87 -20.29 25.60 4.17
C LEU A 87 -20.11 26.52 5.39
N ARG A 88 -20.17 27.85 5.18
CA ARG A 88 -20.18 28.82 6.28
C ARG A 88 -21.38 28.63 7.22
N LYS A 89 -22.57 28.31 6.69
CA LYS A 89 -23.77 28.06 7.52
C LYS A 89 -23.64 26.81 8.39
N VAL A 90 -22.84 25.83 7.96
CA VAL A 90 -22.60 24.57 8.67
C VAL A 90 -21.40 24.68 9.62
N ASN A 91 -20.82 25.88 9.78
CA ASN A 91 -19.61 26.13 10.57
C ASN A 91 -18.40 25.28 10.14
N VAL A 92 -18.28 25.05 8.83
CA VAL A 92 -17.11 24.40 8.23
C VAL A 92 -16.22 25.46 7.60
N ASP A 93 -14.91 25.22 7.60
CA ASP A 93 -13.95 26.10 6.95
C ASP A 93 -14.32 26.29 5.48
N HIS A 94 -14.39 27.56 5.07
CA HIS A 94 -14.80 27.98 3.74
C HIS A 94 -13.72 28.83 3.06
N LEU A 95 -12.51 28.86 3.62
CA LEU A 95 -11.38 29.60 3.05
C LEU A 95 -10.79 28.76 1.93
N HIS A 96 -10.73 29.35 0.74
CA HIS A 96 -10.14 28.73 -0.43
C HIS A 96 -8.62 28.72 -0.30
N VAL A 97 -7.99 27.57 -0.49
CA VAL A 97 -6.53 27.38 -0.35
C VAL A 97 -5.86 26.74 -1.56
N GLY A 98 -6.64 26.34 -2.56
CA GLY A 98 -6.13 25.64 -3.72
C GLY A 98 -7.20 24.80 -4.39
N TRP A 99 -6.78 23.93 -5.28
CA TRP A 99 -7.67 23.08 -6.06
C TRP A 99 -7.05 21.70 -6.26
N TYR A 100 -7.86 20.73 -6.65
CA TYR A 100 -7.38 19.38 -6.97
C TYR A 100 -7.79 18.99 -8.38
N GLN A 101 -6.99 18.13 -8.98
CA GLN A 101 -7.22 17.59 -10.31
C GLN A 101 -6.87 16.10 -10.35
N SER A 102 -7.73 15.30 -10.97
CA SER A 102 -7.39 13.94 -11.33
C SER A 102 -6.52 13.90 -12.59
N THR A 103 -5.45 13.13 -12.59
CA THR A 103 -4.66 12.89 -13.79
C THR A 103 -4.82 11.46 -14.28
N GLN A 104 -4.69 11.27 -15.59
CA GLN A 104 -4.48 9.94 -16.14
C GLN A 104 -2.99 9.76 -16.46
N GLN A 105 -2.37 8.76 -15.85
CA GLN A 105 -1.03 8.28 -16.23
C GLN A 105 0.09 9.34 -16.11
N GLY A 106 -0.11 10.37 -15.28
CA GLY A 106 0.89 11.41 -15.02
C GLY A 106 0.96 12.54 -16.06
N ALA A 107 0.08 12.55 -17.07
CA ALA A 107 -0.05 13.66 -18.01
C ALA A 107 -0.97 14.74 -17.41
N PHE A 108 -0.43 15.59 -16.52
CA PHE A 108 -1.19 16.69 -15.90
C PHE A 108 -0.63 18.08 -16.21
N LEU A 109 0.61 18.17 -16.65
CA LEU A 109 1.27 19.45 -16.88
C LEU A 109 0.85 20.03 -18.23
N SER A 110 -0.32 20.66 -18.32
CA SER A 110 -0.74 21.38 -19.52
C SER A 110 -0.44 22.89 -19.41
N THR A 111 -0.53 23.60 -20.53
CA THR A 111 -0.50 25.08 -20.52
C THR A 111 -1.69 25.64 -19.76
N GLN A 112 -2.88 25.06 -19.95
CA GLN A 112 -4.09 25.41 -19.20
C GLN A 112 -3.92 25.19 -17.69
N PHE A 113 -3.26 24.11 -17.28
CA PHE A 113 -2.96 23.84 -15.88
C PHE A 113 -2.11 24.95 -15.26
N LEU A 114 -1.09 25.44 -16.00
CA LEU A 114 -0.25 26.54 -15.56
C LEU A 114 -1.01 27.86 -15.44
N GLU A 115 -1.86 28.17 -16.42
CA GLU A 115 -2.69 29.37 -16.41
C GLU A 115 -3.67 29.38 -15.22
N SER A 116 -4.32 28.25 -14.96
CA SER A 116 -5.19 28.08 -13.79
C SER A 116 -4.40 28.24 -12.49
N GLN A 117 -3.25 27.55 -12.35
CA GLN A 117 -2.43 27.65 -11.15
C GLN A 117 -1.90 29.08 -10.93
N PHE A 118 -1.50 29.77 -12.00
CA PHE A 118 -1.07 31.16 -11.95
C PHE A 118 -2.20 32.10 -11.49
N THR A 119 -3.41 31.90 -11.99
CA THR A 119 -4.59 32.69 -11.61
C THR A 119 -4.92 32.51 -10.13
N TYR A 120 -4.91 31.28 -9.65
CA TYR A 120 -5.13 30.98 -8.24
C TYR A 120 -4.01 31.53 -7.35
N GLN A 121 -2.74 31.43 -7.76
CA GLN A 121 -1.62 31.96 -6.99
C GLN A 121 -1.51 33.49 -6.99
N THR A 122 -2.03 34.13 -8.04
CA THR A 122 -2.12 35.60 -8.10
C THR A 122 -3.21 36.10 -7.15
N SER A 123 -4.28 35.34 -7.01
CA SER A 123 -5.38 35.66 -6.09
C SER A 123 -5.04 35.31 -4.64
N ILE A 124 -4.34 34.20 -4.42
CA ILE A 124 -3.99 33.64 -3.12
C ILE A 124 -2.54 33.16 -3.18
N GLU A 125 -1.63 33.86 -2.50
CA GLU A 125 -0.19 33.56 -2.58
C GLU A 125 0.12 32.12 -2.15
N GLU A 126 -0.63 31.60 -1.19
CA GLU A 126 -0.52 30.27 -0.59
C GLU A 126 -1.17 29.13 -1.40
N SER A 127 -1.61 29.37 -2.64
CA SER A 127 -2.34 28.36 -3.41
C SER A 127 -1.49 27.14 -3.80
N VAL A 128 -2.03 25.94 -3.52
CA VAL A 128 -1.46 24.62 -3.82
C VAL A 128 -2.40 23.82 -4.71
N VAL A 129 -1.84 22.97 -5.57
CA VAL A 129 -2.61 22.01 -6.36
C VAL A 129 -2.34 20.57 -5.93
N LEU A 130 -3.41 19.81 -5.72
CA LEU A 130 -3.34 18.37 -5.42
C LEU A 130 -3.64 17.54 -6.68
N ILE A 131 -2.68 16.70 -7.06
CA ILE A 131 -2.81 15.80 -8.21
C ILE A 131 -3.05 14.38 -7.70
N TYR A 132 -4.18 13.81 -8.10
CA TYR A 132 -4.58 12.44 -7.76
C TYR A 132 -4.60 11.53 -9.00
N ASP A 133 -3.95 10.37 -8.92
CA ASP A 133 -3.96 9.37 -10.00
C ASP A 133 -4.81 8.14 -9.59
N PRO A 134 -6.01 7.96 -10.16
CA PRO A 134 -6.89 6.85 -9.83
C PRO A 134 -6.37 5.51 -10.35
N LEU A 135 -5.61 5.49 -11.46
CA LEU A 135 -5.12 4.24 -12.05
C LEU A 135 -4.00 3.62 -11.22
N LYS A 136 -3.13 4.46 -10.65
CA LYS A 136 -2.11 3.99 -9.70
C LYS A 136 -2.72 3.59 -8.36
N THR A 137 -3.71 4.35 -7.88
CA THR A 137 -4.40 4.06 -6.61
C THR A 137 -5.15 2.73 -6.65
N LYS A 138 -5.79 2.37 -7.78
CA LYS A 138 -6.40 1.05 -8.02
C LYS A 138 -5.42 -0.14 -7.93
N ARG A 139 -4.11 0.11 -7.89
CA ARG A 139 -3.06 -0.92 -7.79
C ARG A 139 -2.47 -1.04 -6.38
N GLY A 140 -3.08 -0.37 -5.40
CA GLY A 140 -2.69 -0.46 -3.99
C GLY A 140 -1.75 0.63 -3.50
N PHE A 141 -1.30 1.56 -4.36
CA PHE A 141 -0.49 2.71 -3.94
C PHE A 141 -1.28 4.00 -4.07
N LEU A 142 -1.61 4.64 -2.95
CA LEU A 142 -2.18 5.98 -2.98
C LEU A 142 -1.21 6.94 -3.66
N HIS A 143 -1.60 7.48 -4.81
CA HIS A 143 -0.80 8.46 -5.54
C HIS A 143 -1.47 9.82 -5.47
N LEU A 144 -1.03 10.60 -4.47
CA LEU A 144 -1.47 11.97 -4.24
C LEU A 144 -0.22 12.84 -4.06
N LYS A 145 -0.09 13.88 -4.89
CA LYS A 145 1.05 14.79 -4.86
C LYS A 145 0.58 16.24 -4.78
N ALA A 146 1.31 17.05 -4.02
CA ALA A 146 1.08 18.47 -3.91
C ALA A 146 2.13 19.24 -4.71
N TYR A 147 1.69 20.12 -5.61
CA TYR A 147 2.58 20.97 -6.39
C TYR A 147 2.27 22.45 -6.14
N ARG A 148 3.30 23.27 -6.27
CA ARG A 148 3.20 24.73 -6.26
C ARG A 148 4.11 25.27 -7.37
N LEU A 149 3.69 26.34 -8.05
CA LEU A 149 4.56 27.07 -8.95
C LEU A 149 5.62 27.82 -8.15
N THR A 150 6.86 27.89 -8.67
CA THR A 150 7.91 28.66 -7.99
C THR A 150 7.69 30.17 -8.14
N PRO A 151 8.13 30.99 -7.17
CA PRO A 151 7.96 32.45 -7.26
C PRO A 151 8.59 33.07 -8.52
N GLN A 152 9.67 32.47 -9.01
CA GLN A 152 10.35 32.88 -10.26
C GLN A 152 9.45 32.65 -11.49
N ALA A 153 8.75 31.53 -11.53
CA ALA A 153 7.81 31.22 -12.59
C ALA A 153 6.56 32.12 -12.50
N VAL A 154 6.07 32.43 -11.30
CA VAL A 154 4.98 33.41 -11.12
C VAL A 154 5.37 34.79 -11.64
N ALA A 155 6.60 35.25 -11.38
CA ALA A 155 7.09 36.53 -11.90
C ALA A 155 7.13 36.55 -13.43
N LEU A 156 7.62 35.47 -14.06
CA LEU A 156 7.68 35.37 -15.52
C LEU A 156 6.27 35.38 -16.16
N TYR A 157 5.30 34.70 -15.53
CA TYR A 157 3.90 34.74 -15.98
C TYR A 157 3.24 36.11 -15.78
N LYS A 158 3.59 36.87 -14.74
CA LYS A 158 3.11 38.26 -14.55
C LYS A 158 3.57 39.18 -15.68
N ASP A 159 4.80 38.99 -16.14
CA ASP A 159 5.39 39.81 -17.20
C ASP A 159 4.93 39.38 -18.61
N ASN A 160 4.28 38.20 -18.74
CA ASN A 160 3.86 37.59 -20.01
C ASN A 160 5.00 37.50 -21.07
N ASP A 161 6.26 37.55 -20.64
CA ASP A 161 7.42 37.49 -21.52
C ASP A 161 8.08 36.11 -21.44
N PHE A 162 7.66 35.22 -22.35
CA PHE A 162 8.28 33.90 -22.55
C PHE A 162 9.48 33.94 -23.51
N GLY A 163 10.10 35.10 -23.67
CA GLY A 163 11.29 35.30 -24.47
C GLY A 163 12.49 34.50 -23.97
N ALA A 164 13.38 34.13 -24.89
CA ALA A 164 14.61 33.41 -24.56
C ALA A 164 15.53 34.17 -23.58
N ASP A 165 15.43 35.50 -23.56
CA ASP A 165 16.24 36.36 -22.70
C ASP A 165 15.62 36.51 -21.29
N ALA A 166 14.30 36.51 -21.17
CA ALA A 166 13.60 36.47 -19.87
C ALA A 166 13.88 35.14 -19.13
N ILE A 167 13.79 34.01 -19.83
CA ILE A 167 14.10 32.68 -19.26
C ILE A 167 15.55 32.58 -18.78
N LYS A 168 16.50 33.17 -19.54
CA LYS A 168 17.91 33.22 -19.13
C LYS A 168 18.13 34.11 -17.91
N THR A 169 17.45 35.24 -17.84
CA THR A 169 17.57 36.20 -16.75
C THR A 169 17.06 35.61 -15.44
N HIS A 170 15.97 34.84 -15.50
CA HIS A 170 15.38 34.18 -14.34
C HIS A 170 15.96 32.79 -14.05
N HIS A 171 16.91 32.28 -14.84
CA HIS A 171 17.50 30.93 -14.71
C HIS A 171 16.46 29.79 -14.63
N LEU A 172 15.32 29.95 -15.31
CA LEU A 172 14.24 28.96 -15.29
C LEU A 172 14.60 27.73 -16.14
N SER A 173 14.62 26.58 -15.49
CA SER A 173 14.67 25.24 -16.09
C SER A 173 13.34 24.51 -15.89
N PHE A 174 13.15 23.41 -16.64
CA PHE A 174 11.98 22.53 -16.49
C PHE A 174 11.85 21.95 -15.07
N GLU A 175 12.95 21.82 -14.32
CA GLU A 175 12.96 21.34 -12.93
C GLU A 175 12.57 22.43 -11.93
N SER A 176 12.93 23.68 -12.22
CA SER A 176 12.63 24.83 -11.35
C SER A 176 11.23 25.41 -11.53
N LEU A 177 10.45 24.92 -12.51
CA LEU A 177 9.11 25.43 -12.79
C LEU A 177 8.13 25.10 -11.66
N TYR A 178 8.24 23.89 -11.11
CA TYR A 178 7.36 23.38 -10.06
C TYR A 178 8.17 22.94 -8.85
N GLN A 179 7.60 23.17 -7.68
CA GLN A 179 8.09 22.64 -6.42
C GLN A 179 7.07 21.61 -5.91
N GLU A 180 7.54 20.37 -5.70
CA GLU A 180 6.76 19.35 -4.99
C GLU A 180 6.82 19.65 -3.49
N ILE A 181 5.66 19.84 -2.87
CA ILE A 181 5.54 20.09 -1.43
C ILE A 181 5.25 18.77 -0.73
N ARG A 182 5.85 18.57 0.44
CA ARG A 182 5.62 17.37 1.24
C ARG A 182 4.17 17.32 1.72
N LEU A 183 3.50 16.21 1.44
CA LEU A 183 2.13 15.93 1.86
C LEU A 183 2.12 15.02 3.09
N VAL A 184 1.36 15.40 4.12
CA VAL A 184 1.13 14.59 5.33
C VAL A 184 -0.36 14.44 5.56
N ILE A 185 -0.81 13.19 5.72
CA ILE A 185 -2.20 12.90 6.07
C ILE A 185 -2.32 12.96 7.59
N HIS A 186 -3.27 13.76 8.08
CA HIS A 186 -3.56 13.89 9.50
C HIS A 186 -5.03 13.61 9.76
N ASN A 187 -5.33 12.70 10.69
CA ASN A 187 -6.69 12.36 11.08
C ASN A 187 -6.92 12.71 12.55
N SER A 188 -8.14 13.12 12.87
CA SER A 188 -8.58 13.27 14.26
C SER A 188 -8.66 11.93 14.99
N HIS A 189 -8.58 11.95 16.32
CA HIS A 189 -8.70 10.74 17.15
C HIS A 189 -10.03 10.01 16.95
N LEU A 190 -11.12 10.74 16.68
CA LEU A 190 -12.43 10.15 16.41
C LEU A 190 -12.45 9.40 15.09
N VAL A 191 -11.84 9.97 14.04
CA VAL A 191 -11.68 9.30 12.74
C VAL A 191 -10.82 8.05 12.89
N ASN A 192 -9.76 8.09 13.71
CA ASN A 192 -8.94 6.90 13.97
C ASN A 192 -9.74 5.79 14.67
N ALA A 193 -10.61 6.12 15.63
CA ALA A 193 -11.50 5.14 16.26
C ALA A 193 -12.48 4.52 15.25
N LEU A 194 -13.07 5.34 14.37
CA LEU A 194 -13.92 4.86 13.29
C LEU A 194 -13.16 3.96 12.30
N LEU A 195 -11.92 4.31 11.96
CA LEU A 195 -11.07 3.48 11.09
C LEU A 195 -10.74 2.13 11.73
N CYS A 196 -10.56 2.07 13.05
CA CYS A 196 -10.40 0.80 13.76
C CYS A 196 -11.66 -0.08 13.66
N GLU A 197 -12.84 0.48 13.89
CA GLU A 197 -14.11 -0.25 13.74
C GLU A 197 -14.32 -0.74 12.29
N LEU A 198 -14.04 0.12 11.30
CA LEU A 198 -14.12 -0.26 9.89
C LEU A 198 -13.11 -1.35 9.52
N SER A 199 -11.91 -1.34 10.12
CA SER A 199 -10.90 -2.37 9.85
C SER A 199 -11.34 -3.77 10.25
N GLU A 200 -12.22 -3.90 11.23
CA GLU A 200 -12.83 -5.19 11.63
C GLU A 200 -13.91 -5.66 10.64
N MET A 201 -14.54 -4.71 9.92
CA MET A 201 -15.59 -5.00 8.93
C MET A 201 -15.03 -5.28 7.53
N VAL A 202 -13.80 -4.86 7.22
CA VAL A 202 -13.17 -5.03 5.91
C VAL A 202 -12.59 -6.46 5.78
N PRO A 203 -12.91 -7.19 4.70
CA PRO A 203 -12.34 -8.52 4.47
C PRO A 203 -10.81 -8.50 4.38
N SER A 204 -10.15 -9.50 4.97
CA SER A 204 -8.68 -9.60 5.06
C SER A 204 -7.93 -9.69 3.72
N TYR A 205 -8.62 -9.89 2.60
CA TYR A 205 -8.03 -9.92 1.26
C TYR A 205 -7.99 -8.55 0.56
N GLU A 206 -8.74 -7.56 1.05
CA GLU A 206 -8.72 -6.21 0.47
C GLU A 206 -7.38 -5.52 0.79
N GLY A 207 -6.70 -5.04 -0.27
CA GLY A 207 -5.34 -4.47 -0.18
C GLY A 207 -4.24 -5.36 -0.78
N SER A 208 -4.52 -6.62 -1.11
CA SER A 208 -3.58 -7.54 -1.80
C SER A 208 -3.23 -7.12 -3.24
N GLN A 209 -3.97 -6.16 -3.81
CA GLN A 209 -3.72 -5.57 -5.14
C GLN A 209 -2.31 -4.98 -5.28
N TYR A 210 -1.69 -4.58 -4.16
CA TYR A 210 -0.29 -4.14 -4.13
C TYR A 210 0.67 -5.18 -4.72
N LEU A 211 0.39 -6.48 -4.54
CA LEU A 211 1.25 -7.58 -4.99
C LEU A 211 0.93 -8.08 -6.40
N ASP A 212 0.01 -7.41 -7.12
CA ASP A 212 -0.32 -7.81 -8.48
C ASP A 212 0.88 -7.65 -9.43
N LEU A 213 1.19 -8.73 -10.15
CA LEU A 213 2.26 -8.84 -11.16
C LEU A 213 1.76 -8.46 -12.56
N GLY A 214 0.43 -8.40 -12.78
CA GLY A 214 -0.26 -8.09 -14.05
C GLY A 214 -0.09 -6.64 -14.52
N THR A 215 1.15 -6.25 -14.83
CA THR A 215 1.56 -4.85 -14.99
C THR A 215 1.74 -4.38 -16.43
N ALA A 216 1.75 -5.30 -17.40
CA ALA A 216 2.14 -5.03 -18.79
C ALA A 216 1.28 -3.96 -19.50
N SER A 217 -0.04 -4.00 -19.33
CA SER A 217 -0.96 -3.09 -20.04
C SER A 217 -0.79 -1.62 -19.66
N VAL A 218 -0.33 -1.33 -18.43
CA VAL A 218 -0.12 0.04 -17.97
C VAL A 218 1.25 0.54 -18.36
N LEU A 219 2.27 -0.32 -18.36
CA LEU A 219 3.57 0.05 -18.92
C LEU A 219 3.43 0.42 -20.40
N GLU A 220 2.69 -0.39 -21.17
CA GLU A 220 2.39 -0.11 -22.57
C GLU A 220 1.71 1.25 -22.75
N LYS A 221 0.70 1.57 -21.93
CA LYS A 221 0.02 2.87 -21.98
C LYS A 221 0.93 4.05 -21.61
N HIS A 222 1.76 3.92 -20.57
CA HIS A 222 2.75 4.96 -20.21
C HIS A 222 3.77 5.16 -21.33
N LEU A 223 4.23 4.08 -21.97
CA LEU A 223 5.17 4.17 -23.09
C LEU A 223 4.52 4.78 -24.34
N ARG A 224 3.24 4.51 -24.60
CA ARG A 224 2.49 5.18 -25.67
C ARG A 224 2.40 6.68 -25.42
N SER A 225 1.95 7.09 -24.23
CA SER A 225 1.87 8.52 -23.88
C SER A 225 3.23 9.22 -23.92
N LEU A 226 4.31 8.55 -23.48
CA LEU A 226 5.66 9.06 -23.61
C LEU A 226 6.08 9.23 -25.08
N THR A 227 5.70 8.30 -25.95
CA THR A 227 5.99 8.37 -27.39
C THR A 227 5.27 9.55 -28.02
N ASP A 228 3.99 9.76 -27.70
CA ASP A 228 3.21 10.91 -28.17
C ASP A 228 3.86 12.24 -27.74
N ASN A 229 4.24 12.38 -26.47
CA ASN A 229 4.90 13.59 -25.95
C ASN A 229 6.28 13.84 -26.60
N VAL A 230 7.04 12.77 -26.88
CA VAL A 230 8.33 12.88 -27.58
C VAL A 230 8.11 13.30 -29.03
N ASP A 231 7.09 12.78 -29.70
CA ASP A 231 6.73 13.19 -31.06
C ASP A 231 6.31 14.66 -31.12
N GLU A 232 5.53 15.15 -30.16
CA GLU A 232 5.20 16.58 -30.03
C GLU A 232 6.46 17.43 -29.81
N LEU A 233 7.37 17.02 -28.93
CA LEU A 233 8.64 17.71 -28.72
C LEU A 233 9.51 17.73 -29.99
N LEU A 234 9.49 16.65 -30.79
CA LEU A 234 10.18 16.59 -32.08
C LEU A 234 9.56 17.56 -33.09
N GLN A 235 8.23 17.69 -33.12
CA GLN A 235 7.57 18.69 -33.97
C GLN A 235 7.99 20.12 -33.61
N ASP A 236 8.05 20.45 -32.32
CA ASP A 236 8.49 21.77 -31.87
C ASP A 236 9.98 22.02 -32.12
N THR A 237 10.80 20.99 -31.95
CA THR A 237 12.23 21.05 -32.31
C THR A 237 12.38 21.32 -33.81
N ASN A 238 11.54 20.73 -34.66
CA ASN A 238 11.53 21.00 -36.09
C ASN A 238 11.09 22.43 -36.43
N LYS A 239 10.06 22.96 -35.75
CA LYS A 239 9.65 24.38 -35.87
C LYS A 239 10.83 25.31 -35.51
N PHE A 240 11.54 25.01 -34.42
CA PHE A 240 12.72 25.76 -33.99
C PHE A 240 13.87 25.68 -35.01
N ASN A 241 14.14 24.50 -35.57
CA ASN A 241 15.14 24.31 -36.62
C ASN A 241 14.83 25.13 -37.87
N ILE A 242 13.55 25.21 -38.28
CA ILE A 242 13.11 26.05 -39.40
C ILE A 242 13.35 27.53 -39.08
N TYR A 243 12.95 27.98 -37.89
CA TYR A 243 13.21 29.33 -37.41
C TYR A 243 14.71 29.67 -37.44
N GLN A 244 15.58 28.79 -36.92
CA GLN A 244 17.02 28.99 -36.93
C GLN A 244 17.57 29.14 -38.36
N ARG A 245 17.11 28.31 -39.31
CA ARG A 245 17.50 28.44 -40.72
C ARG A 245 17.05 29.77 -41.32
N GLN A 246 15.86 30.25 -40.99
CA GLN A 246 15.35 31.55 -41.46
C GLN A 246 16.16 32.72 -40.88
N VAL A 247 16.51 32.68 -39.59
CA VAL A 247 17.36 33.70 -38.94
C VAL A 247 18.74 33.75 -39.57
N VAL A 248 19.39 32.59 -39.77
CA VAL A 248 20.71 32.54 -40.43
C VAL A 248 20.64 33.10 -41.85
N LYS A 249 19.60 32.74 -42.61
CA LYS A 249 19.38 33.28 -43.97
C LYS A 249 19.20 34.80 -43.95
N GLN A 250 18.35 35.32 -43.06
CA GLN A 250 18.12 36.75 -42.92
C GLN A 250 19.39 37.50 -42.48
N GLN A 251 20.18 36.92 -41.58
CA GLN A 251 21.43 37.50 -41.12
C GLN A 251 22.48 37.56 -42.24
N GLN A 252 22.55 36.54 -43.09
CA GLN A 252 23.39 36.55 -44.30
C GLN A 252 22.92 37.60 -45.33
N GLU A 253 21.61 37.73 -45.55
CA GLU A 253 21.03 38.75 -46.43
C GLU A 253 21.31 40.17 -45.89
N LYS A 254 21.16 40.38 -44.58
CA LYS A 254 21.51 41.63 -43.90
C LYS A 254 23.00 41.96 -44.04
N GLN A 255 23.89 40.99 -43.86
CA GLN A 255 25.34 41.19 -44.06
C GLN A 255 25.67 41.54 -45.51
N LYS A 256 25.08 40.85 -46.50
CA LYS A 256 25.25 41.16 -47.92
C LYS A 256 24.74 42.57 -48.25
N TYR A 257 23.61 42.98 -47.69
CA TYR A 257 23.05 44.31 -47.86
C TYR A 257 23.97 45.40 -47.28
N ILE A 258 24.46 45.21 -46.05
CA ILE A 258 25.41 46.12 -45.39
C ILE A 258 26.70 46.22 -46.19
N GLN A 259 27.26 45.10 -46.66
CA GLN A 259 28.46 45.09 -47.50
C GLN A 259 28.26 45.85 -48.81
N LYS A 260 27.11 45.64 -49.49
CA LYS A 260 26.78 46.36 -50.73
C LYS A 260 26.65 47.87 -50.50
N ARG A 261 25.99 48.27 -49.41
CA ARG A 261 25.85 49.68 -49.02
C ARG A 261 27.20 50.32 -48.66
N ASN A 262 28.07 49.62 -47.94
CA ASN A 262 29.40 50.11 -47.61
C ASN A 262 30.29 50.27 -48.84
N LEU A 263 30.20 49.36 -49.81
CA LEU A 263 30.90 49.49 -51.10
C LEU A 263 30.38 50.68 -51.91
N GLU A 264 29.06 50.88 -51.94
CA GLU A 264 28.45 52.03 -52.63
C GLU A 264 28.82 53.37 -51.98
N ASN A 265 28.80 53.45 -50.65
CA ASN A 265 29.19 54.65 -49.91
C ASN A 265 30.69 54.98 -50.09
N THR A 266 31.57 53.98 -50.06
CA THR A 266 33.01 54.15 -50.36
C THR A 266 33.22 54.66 -51.80
N ALA A 267 32.46 54.13 -52.78
CA ALA A 267 32.53 54.58 -54.17
C ALA A 267 32.00 56.01 -54.38
N ARG A 268 30.98 56.44 -53.63
CA ARG A 268 30.47 57.82 -53.64
C ARG A 268 31.44 58.81 -53.00
N GLN A 269 32.09 58.43 -51.90
CA GLN A 269 33.16 59.22 -51.29
C GLN A 269 34.36 59.41 -52.24
N ALA A 270 34.75 58.37 -52.98
CA ALA A 270 35.81 58.49 -54.00
C ALA A 270 35.43 59.42 -55.17
N ARG A 271 34.12 59.63 -55.42
CA ARG A 271 33.59 60.57 -56.42
C ARG A 271 33.30 61.97 -55.86
N GLY A 272 33.49 62.21 -54.56
CA GLY A 272 33.25 63.50 -53.90
C GLY A 272 31.77 63.82 -53.61
N GLU A 273 30.88 62.83 -53.70
CA GLU A 273 29.45 62.98 -53.38
C GLU A 273 29.15 62.63 -51.92
N ALA A 274 28.09 63.23 -51.35
CA ALA A 274 27.66 62.93 -49.98
C ALA A 274 27.16 61.46 -49.87
N PRO A 275 27.52 60.73 -48.79
CA PRO A 275 27.08 59.36 -48.57
C PRO A 275 25.56 59.27 -48.40
N LEU A 276 24.97 58.14 -48.81
CA LEU A 276 23.54 57.90 -48.65
C LEU A 276 23.18 57.80 -47.15
N PRO A 277 22.01 58.32 -46.71
CA PRO A 277 21.57 58.23 -45.32
C PRO A 277 21.37 56.78 -44.90
N ASP A 278 21.77 56.43 -43.67
CA ASP A 278 21.53 55.12 -43.09
C ASP A 278 20.04 54.92 -42.83
N GLU A 279 19.35 54.21 -43.72
CA GLU A 279 18.00 53.73 -43.43
C GLU A 279 18.07 52.69 -42.32
N ASP A 280 17.17 52.80 -41.33
CA ASP A 280 17.04 51.85 -40.24
C ASP A 280 16.93 50.43 -40.79
N ILE A 281 17.98 49.62 -40.62
CA ILE A 281 18.06 48.25 -41.15
C ILE A 281 16.93 47.37 -40.58
N THR A 282 16.35 47.77 -39.45
CA THR A 282 15.16 47.17 -38.81
C THR A 282 13.85 47.42 -39.56
N LYS A 283 13.75 48.47 -40.39
CA LYS A 283 12.57 48.71 -41.26
C LYS A 283 12.60 47.84 -42.52
N VAL A 284 13.80 47.57 -43.06
CA VAL A 284 14.00 46.75 -44.26
C VAL A 284 13.96 45.25 -43.93
N PHE A 285 14.57 44.85 -42.82
CA PHE A 285 14.57 43.46 -42.35
C PHE A 285 13.83 43.37 -41.01
N LYS A 286 12.53 43.06 -41.08
CA LYS A 286 11.72 42.81 -39.88
C LYS A 286 12.27 41.62 -39.10
N PRO A 287 12.50 41.72 -37.78
CA PRO A 287 12.91 40.58 -36.97
C PRO A 287 11.91 39.44 -37.11
N ILE A 288 12.41 38.22 -37.35
CA ILE A 288 11.56 37.02 -37.35
C ILE A 288 11.13 36.77 -35.90
N PRO A 289 9.82 36.58 -35.61
CA PRO A 289 9.35 36.33 -34.26
C PRO A 289 9.94 35.01 -33.74
N VAL A 290 10.42 35.02 -32.50
CA VAL A 290 10.94 33.83 -31.84
C VAL A 290 9.76 32.92 -31.48
N PRO A 291 9.81 31.61 -31.78
CA PRO A 291 8.80 30.68 -31.28
C PRO A 291 8.76 30.70 -29.74
N PRO A 292 7.57 30.66 -29.12
CA PRO A 292 7.44 30.61 -27.67
C PRO A 292 8.12 29.35 -27.12
N ARG A 293 8.81 29.48 -25.97
CA ARG A 293 9.55 28.39 -25.34
C ARG A 293 8.80 27.70 -24.19
N LEU A 294 7.61 28.16 -23.87
CA LEU A 294 6.81 27.63 -22.78
C LEU A 294 6.36 26.19 -23.07
N GLU A 295 5.72 25.96 -24.21
CA GLU A 295 5.25 24.63 -24.66
C GLU A 295 6.36 23.56 -24.59
N PRO A 296 7.55 23.74 -25.20
CA PRO A 296 8.60 22.73 -25.13
C PRO A 296 9.19 22.57 -23.72
N MET A 297 9.14 23.60 -22.85
CA MET A 297 9.56 23.49 -21.45
C MET A 297 8.58 22.61 -20.66
N VAL A 298 7.27 22.79 -20.88
CA VAL A 298 6.22 21.97 -20.26
C VAL A 298 6.28 20.53 -20.75
N LEU A 299 6.43 20.32 -22.06
CA LEU A 299 6.60 18.98 -22.63
C LEU A 299 7.85 18.27 -22.09
N SER A 300 8.96 18.99 -21.92
CA SER A 300 10.18 18.43 -21.32
C SER A 300 9.95 18.03 -19.86
N ALA A 301 9.20 18.83 -19.09
CA ALA A 301 8.82 18.51 -17.72
C ALA A 301 7.90 17.27 -17.66
N GLN A 302 6.94 17.15 -18.58
CA GLN A 302 6.09 15.95 -18.69
C GLN A 302 6.92 14.70 -18.98
N ILE A 303 7.84 14.76 -19.95
CA ILE A 303 8.73 13.64 -20.30
C ILE A 303 9.56 13.23 -19.08
N ALA A 304 10.13 14.19 -18.34
CA ALA A 304 10.88 13.91 -17.12
C ALA A 304 10.00 13.22 -16.06
N ALA A 305 8.77 13.70 -15.85
CA ALA A 305 7.81 13.10 -14.92
C ALA A 305 7.43 11.67 -15.33
N HIS A 306 7.18 11.42 -16.62
CA HIS A 306 6.90 10.06 -17.12
C HIS A 306 8.11 9.14 -16.93
N CYS A 307 9.33 9.60 -17.22
CA CYS A 307 10.55 8.83 -17.01
C CYS A 307 10.73 8.44 -15.53
N GLN A 308 10.52 9.37 -14.59
CA GLN A 308 10.57 9.09 -13.16
C GLN A 308 9.50 8.08 -12.74
N GLN A 309 8.27 8.21 -13.26
CA GLN A 309 7.17 7.30 -12.95
C GLN A 309 7.41 5.90 -13.51
N VAL A 310 7.92 5.78 -14.74
CA VAL A 310 8.29 4.49 -15.34
C VAL A 310 9.43 3.85 -14.56
N SER A 311 10.45 4.62 -14.15
CA SER A 311 11.53 4.11 -13.32
C SER A 311 11.03 3.57 -11.98
N LEU A 312 10.19 4.33 -11.28
CA LEU A 312 9.56 3.90 -10.02
C LEU A 312 8.71 2.65 -10.24
N PHE A 313 7.90 2.62 -11.30
CA PHE A 313 7.06 1.48 -11.63
C PHE A 313 7.87 0.21 -11.89
N CYS A 314 8.96 0.31 -12.67
CA CYS A 314 9.88 -0.81 -12.92
C CYS A 314 10.54 -1.29 -11.62
N SER A 315 10.97 -0.38 -10.73
CA SER A 315 11.57 -0.76 -9.44
C SER A 315 10.58 -1.55 -8.56
N GLN A 316 9.32 -1.14 -8.53
CA GLN A 316 8.26 -1.83 -7.81
C GLN A 316 7.96 -3.20 -8.42
N ALA A 317 7.84 -3.29 -9.75
CA ALA A 317 7.60 -4.54 -10.44
C ALA A 317 8.74 -5.54 -10.22
N LEU A 318 10.00 -5.09 -10.26
CA LEU A 318 11.17 -5.91 -9.93
C LEU A 318 11.13 -6.39 -8.48
N GLY A 319 10.78 -5.51 -7.53
CA GLY A 319 10.61 -5.90 -6.13
C GLY A 319 9.56 -7.01 -5.95
N LYS A 320 8.42 -6.90 -6.63
CA LYS A 320 7.38 -7.95 -6.63
C LYS A 320 7.87 -9.25 -7.27
N LEU A 321 8.64 -9.17 -8.35
CA LEU A 321 9.23 -10.36 -8.99
C LEU A 321 10.23 -11.06 -8.08
N PHE A 322 11.11 -10.32 -7.38
CA PHE A 322 12.04 -10.92 -6.42
C PHE A 322 11.32 -11.53 -5.21
N LEU A 323 10.26 -10.89 -4.72
CA LEU A 323 9.40 -11.48 -3.68
C LEU A 323 8.72 -12.76 -4.19
N SER A 324 8.21 -12.76 -5.41
CA SER A 324 7.63 -13.95 -6.05
C SER A 324 8.67 -15.04 -6.26
N GLU A 325 9.90 -14.70 -6.62
CA GLU A 325 11.00 -15.65 -6.77
C GLU A 325 11.32 -16.29 -5.41
N ALA A 326 11.45 -15.50 -4.35
CA ALA A 326 11.66 -16.02 -3.00
C ALA A 326 10.51 -16.94 -2.53
N LEU A 327 9.28 -16.65 -2.93
CA LEU A 327 8.11 -17.49 -2.67
C LEU A 327 8.08 -18.77 -3.52
N GLN A 328 8.70 -18.79 -4.70
CA GLN A 328 8.78 -19.94 -5.61
C GLN A 328 9.98 -20.85 -5.35
N GLN A 329 11.07 -20.30 -4.79
CA GLN A 329 12.27 -21.05 -4.41
C GLN A 329 12.06 -22.23 -3.42
N PRO A 330 10.96 -22.38 -2.64
CA PRO A 330 10.72 -23.61 -1.86
C PRO A 330 10.56 -24.87 -2.73
N GLN A 331 10.15 -24.74 -4.00
CA GLN A 331 9.93 -25.91 -4.87
C GLN A 331 11.20 -26.41 -5.58
N SER A 332 12.21 -25.56 -5.81
CA SER A 332 13.44 -25.93 -6.53
C SER A 332 14.66 -26.17 -5.63
N SER A 333 14.60 -25.75 -4.37
CA SER A 333 15.75 -25.76 -3.45
C SER A 333 15.99 -27.10 -2.76
N GLN A 334 15.01 -28.00 -2.62
CA GLN A 334 15.30 -29.34 -2.04
C GLN A 334 16.24 -30.19 -2.90
N GLN A 335 16.26 -30.02 -4.22
CA GLN A 335 17.13 -30.79 -5.12
C GLN A 335 18.44 -30.05 -5.47
N THR A 336 18.44 -28.72 -5.41
CA THR A 336 19.58 -27.88 -5.80
C THR A 336 20.52 -27.60 -4.62
N VAL A 337 20.00 -27.50 -3.40
CA VAL A 337 20.82 -27.26 -2.19
C VAL A 337 21.71 -28.47 -1.87
N LEU A 338 21.25 -29.71 -2.10
CA LEU A 338 22.10 -30.90 -1.94
C LEU A 338 23.29 -30.91 -2.91
N LYS A 339 23.07 -30.51 -4.17
CA LYS A 339 24.13 -30.42 -5.19
C LYS A 339 25.03 -29.18 -5.02
N ALA A 340 24.49 -28.08 -4.51
CA ALA A 340 25.24 -26.85 -4.24
C ALA A 340 26.09 -26.96 -2.97
N MET A 341 25.67 -27.74 -1.97
CA MET A 341 26.49 -28.04 -0.78
C MET A 341 27.71 -28.91 -1.10
N GLU A 342 27.60 -29.84 -2.06
CA GLU A 342 28.75 -30.63 -2.54
C GLU A 342 29.73 -29.80 -3.40
N ALA A 343 29.23 -28.78 -4.13
CA ALA A 343 30.05 -27.94 -5.00
C ALA A 343 30.64 -26.68 -4.32
N GLY A 344 30.08 -26.24 -3.19
CA GLY A 344 30.41 -24.98 -2.52
C GLY A 344 31.65 -24.99 -1.61
N MET A 345 32.28 -26.15 -1.36
CA MET A 345 33.51 -26.23 -0.56
C MET A 345 34.77 -25.73 -1.30
N GLU A 346 34.69 -25.48 -2.60
CA GLU A 346 35.81 -24.97 -3.39
C GLU A 346 35.41 -23.71 -4.19
N ARG A 347 35.57 -22.51 -3.63
CA ARG A 347 36.18 -21.33 -4.29
C ARG A 347 36.05 -20.04 -3.45
N LYS A 348 36.99 -19.14 -3.72
CA LYS A 348 37.54 -18.06 -2.90
C LYS A 348 36.71 -16.76 -2.84
N ARG A 349 36.95 -16.03 -1.74
CA ARG A 349 36.69 -14.61 -1.43
C ARG A 349 37.11 -13.61 -2.54
N GLU A 350 36.30 -12.55 -2.73
CA GLU A 350 36.60 -11.11 -3.02
C GLU A 350 35.30 -10.42 -3.55
N LYS A 351 34.94 -9.13 -3.42
CA LYS A 351 35.45 -7.89 -2.78
C LYS A 351 34.30 -6.86 -2.63
N LYS A 352 34.48 -5.89 -1.71
CA LYS A 352 33.53 -4.89 -1.17
C LYS A 352 33.21 -3.72 -2.12
N SER A 353 31.93 -3.28 -2.16
CA SER A 353 31.51 -1.87 -2.42
C SER A 353 30.06 -1.52 -2.00
N GLY A 354 29.18 -2.50 -1.75
CA GLY A 354 27.76 -2.25 -1.42
C GLY A 354 27.40 -2.12 0.08
N VAL A 355 28.40 -2.12 0.97
CA VAL A 355 28.17 -2.26 2.42
C VAL A 355 27.79 -0.92 3.07
N GLU A 356 28.30 0.22 2.56
CA GLU A 356 28.05 1.54 3.15
C GLU A 356 26.60 2.02 2.99
N SER A 357 25.93 1.66 1.89
CA SER A 357 24.52 2.05 1.66
C SER A 357 23.53 1.27 2.52
N SER A 358 23.84 0.02 2.85
CA SER A 358 23.01 -0.83 3.73
C SER A 358 23.13 -0.44 5.21
N ILE A 359 24.27 0.14 5.62
CA ILE A 359 24.48 0.59 7.00
C ILE A 359 23.72 1.89 7.28
N LEU A 360 23.68 2.80 6.30
CA LEU A 360 22.93 4.06 6.42
C LEU A 360 21.42 3.85 6.47
N SER A 361 20.89 2.83 5.79
CA SER A 361 19.46 2.48 5.91
C SER A 361 19.13 1.84 7.26
N ALA A 362 20.02 1.00 7.79
CA ALA A 362 19.82 0.37 9.11
C ALA A 362 19.93 1.36 10.28
N ILE A 363 20.70 2.44 10.13
CA ILE A 363 20.77 3.54 11.11
C ILE A 363 19.49 4.41 11.08
N ALA A 364 18.81 4.47 9.93
CA ALA A 364 17.57 5.24 9.77
C ALA A 364 16.35 4.57 10.43
N ASP A 365 16.40 3.27 10.71
CA ASP A 365 15.29 2.50 11.30
C ASP A 365 15.30 2.42 12.84
N GLY A 366 16.10 3.25 13.52
CA GLY A 366 15.84 3.62 14.93
C GLY A 366 16.38 2.71 16.05
N ASP A 367 17.55 2.09 15.87
CA ASP A 367 18.18 1.30 16.96
C ASP A 367 19.12 2.19 17.82
N GLU A 368 18.62 2.72 18.96
CA GLU A 368 19.32 3.69 19.83
C GLU A 368 20.70 3.20 20.34
N GLU A 369 20.89 1.88 20.54
CA GLU A 369 22.17 1.31 20.98
C GLU A 369 23.28 1.41 19.92
N LEU A 370 22.94 1.25 18.64
CA LEU A 370 23.89 1.34 17.53
C LEU A 370 24.27 2.80 17.24
N VAL A 371 23.32 3.74 17.39
CA VAL A 371 23.55 5.19 17.34
C VAL A 371 24.48 5.64 18.48
N MET A 372 24.28 5.10 19.69
CA MET A 372 25.13 5.33 20.85
C MET A 372 26.54 4.72 20.70
N ALA A 373 26.67 3.56 20.05
CA ALA A 373 27.98 2.97 19.75
C ALA A 373 28.73 3.74 18.65
N TYR A 374 28.02 4.16 17.59
CA TYR A 374 28.59 4.95 16.49
C TYR A 374 29.02 6.35 16.93
N SER A 375 28.30 6.96 17.88
CA SER A 375 28.64 8.28 18.46
C SER A 375 29.86 8.30 19.36
N ARG A 376 30.28 7.13 19.88
CA ARG A 376 31.47 6.99 20.74
C ARG A 376 32.79 6.80 19.97
N ILE A 377 32.75 6.66 18.64
CA ILE A 377 33.94 6.49 17.79
C ILE A 377 34.58 7.87 17.51
N THR A 378 35.87 7.99 17.80
CA THR A 378 36.68 9.20 17.54
C THR A 378 36.78 9.51 16.04
N LEU A 379 36.63 10.80 15.70
CA LEU A 379 36.76 11.33 14.33
C LEU A 379 38.21 11.25 13.85
N ASP A 380 38.41 10.78 12.62
CA ASP A 380 39.71 10.75 11.98
C ASP A 380 40.11 12.18 11.53
N PRO A 381 41.32 12.70 11.86
CA PRO A 381 41.66 14.11 11.69
C PRO A 381 41.70 14.62 10.24
N THR A 382 41.84 13.71 9.28
CA THR A 382 42.06 14.03 7.85
C THR A 382 40.79 14.02 7.01
N THR A 383 39.81 13.16 7.33
CA THR A 383 38.62 12.92 6.49
C THR A 383 37.32 13.42 7.09
N ARG A 384 37.31 13.83 8.38
CA ARG A 384 36.09 14.22 9.13
C ARG A 384 34.97 13.18 9.09
N ALA A 385 35.28 11.91 8.82
CA ALA A 385 34.35 10.79 8.84
C ALA A 385 34.71 9.83 9.97
N ARG A 386 33.71 9.12 10.53
CA ARG A 386 33.93 8.05 11.52
C ARG A 386 34.17 6.74 10.75
N PRO A 387 35.29 6.03 10.97
CA PRO A 387 35.54 4.75 10.31
C PRO A 387 34.54 3.69 10.80
N LEU A 388 33.88 3.00 9.87
CA LEU A 388 32.98 1.88 10.16
C LEU A 388 33.80 0.63 10.49
N ASP A 389 33.79 0.25 11.77
CA ASP A 389 34.53 -0.91 12.26
C ASP A 389 33.87 -2.23 11.81
N GLU A 390 34.68 -3.23 11.43
CA GLU A 390 34.23 -4.49 10.82
C GLU A 390 33.31 -5.31 11.75
N ARG A 391 33.40 -5.07 13.06
CA ARG A 391 32.51 -5.65 14.08
C ARG A 391 31.08 -5.14 14.01
N ILE A 392 30.88 -3.85 13.73
CA ILE A 392 29.54 -3.24 13.66
C ILE A 392 28.83 -3.71 12.39
N VAL A 393 29.55 -3.74 11.27
CA VAL A 393 29.06 -4.29 10.00
C VAL A 393 28.63 -5.75 10.16
N ASN A 394 29.45 -6.58 10.81
CA ASN A 394 29.12 -7.98 11.05
C ASN A 394 27.94 -8.15 12.03
N SER A 395 27.78 -7.25 13.01
CA SER A 395 26.64 -7.27 13.94
C SER A 395 25.32 -6.87 13.27
N VAL A 396 25.34 -5.93 12.33
CA VAL A 396 24.16 -5.50 11.57
C VAL A 396 23.78 -6.55 10.52
N CYS A 397 24.74 -7.08 9.77
CA CYS A 397 24.49 -8.14 8.79
C CYS A 397 24.00 -9.44 9.44
N SER A 398 24.52 -9.81 10.62
CA SER A 398 24.04 -10.98 11.37
C SER A 398 22.62 -10.76 11.91
N LYS A 399 22.29 -9.60 12.48
CA LYS A 399 20.92 -9.29 12.94
C LYS A 399 19.90 -9.23 11.79
N ALA A 400 20.28 -8.68 10.63
CA ALA A 400 19.42 -8.67 9.44
C ALA A 400 19.17 -10.08 8.88
N HIS A 401 20.20 -10.94 8.83
CA HIS A 401 20.04 -12.35 8.45
C HIS A 401 19.19 -13.13 9.46
N ILE A 402 19.38 -12.89 10.76
CA ILE A 402 18.59 -13.51 11.83
C ILE A 402 17.09 -13.21 11.66
N ASN A 403 16.71 -12.01 11.20
CA ASN A 403 15.30 -11.68 10.98
C ASN A 403 14.71 -12.42 9.76
N VAL A 404 15.45 -12.54 8.67
CA VAL A 404 14.99 -13.28 7.47
C VAL A 404 14.89 -14.78 7.77
N ASP A 405 15.87 -15.36 8.45
CA ASP A 405 15.85 -16.78 8.86
C ASP A 405 14.74 -17.05 9.89
N ARG A 406 14.45 -16.11 10.79
CA ARG A 406 13.31 -16.18 11.71
C ARG A 406 11.97 -16.12 10.96
N ILE A 407 11.83 -15.26 9.96
CA ILE A 407 10.62 -15.18 9.15
C ILE A 407 10.44 -16.46 8.32
N ALA A 408 11.49 -16.95 7.68
CA ALA A 408 11.47 -18.19 6.92
C ALA A 408 11.13 -19.41 7.81
N SER A 409 11.68 -19.48 9.02
CA SER A 409 11.34 -20.54 9.98
C SER A 409 9.90 -20.43 10.50
N LEU A 410 9.37 -19.23 10.72
CA LEU A 410 7.97 -19.02 11.08
C LEU A 410 7.02 -19.46 9.97
N ILE A 411 7.33 -19.14 8.71
CA ILE A 411 6.55 -19.56 7.53
C ILE A 411 6.63 -21.09 7.37
N SER A 412 7.81 -21.67 7.50
CA SER A 412 7.99 -23.13 7.45
C SER A 412 7.20 -23.83 8.56
N GLN A 413 7.17 -23.28 9.77
CA GLN A 413 6.36 -23.82 10.87
C GLN A 413 4.87 -23.73 10.57
N ALA A 414 4.39 -22.62 9.99
CA ALA A 414 2.98 -22.47 9.62
C ALA A 414 2.51 -23.51 8.58
N HIS A 415 3.42 -23.97 7.71
CA HIS A 415 3.16 -25.00 6.69
C HIS A 415 3.08 -26.43 7.26
N HIS A 416 3.46 -26.62 8.53
CA HIS A 416 3.37 -27.90 9.24
C HIS A 416 2.16 -27.93 10.18
N ILE A 417 1.26 -28.87 9.92
CA ILE A 417 -0.04 -28.96 10.61
C ILE A 417 -0.07 -30.20 11.51
N GLY A 418 -0.52 -30.02 12.75
CA GLY A 418 -0.91 -31.09 13.65
C GLY A 418 -2.43 -31.06 13.88
N ILE A 419 -3.10 -32.20 13.72
CA ILE A 419 -4.57 -32.27 13.85
C ILE A 419 -4.97 -33.37 14.84
N CYS A 420 -5.87 -33.03 15.75
CA CYS A 420 -6.54 -33.97 16.64
C CYS A 420 -8.04 -33.98 16.35
N PHE A 421 -8.59 -35.14 16.02
CA PHE A 421 -10.04 -35.34 15.91
C PHE A 421 -10.58 -35.79 17.27
N LEU A 422 -11.48 -35.00 17.84
CA LEU A 422 -12.20 -35.30 19.07
C LEU A 422 -13.62 -35.71 18.68
N LEU A 423 -14.05 -36.93 19.02
CA LEU A 423 -15.33 -37.48 18.55
C LEU A 423 -16.14 -38.06 19.71
N ASP A 424 -17.43 -37.76 19.72
CA ASP A 424 -18.42 -38.47 20.52
C ASP A 424 -18.64 -39.89 19.96
N THR A 425 -18.44 -40.90 20.81
CA THR A 425 -18.53 -42.33 20.45
C THR A 425 -19.62 -43.07 21.22
N THR A 426 -20.60 -42.35 21.75
CA THR A 426 -21.74 -42.90 22.50
C THR A 426 -22.84 -43.44 21.59
N GLY A 427 -23.87 -44.05 22.18
CA GLY A 427 -24.96 -44.68 21.43
C GLY A 427 -25.79 -43.72 20.57
N SER A 428 -25.91 -42.44 20.96
CA SER A 428 -26.66 -41.42 20.21
C SER A 428 -26.07 -41.19 18.80
N MET A 429 -24.75 -41.29 18.70
CA MET A 429 -23.99 -41.12 17.47
C MET A 429 -24.13 -42.27 16.45
N TYR A 430 -24.85 -43.36 16.77
CA TYR A 430 -24.90 -44.58 15.94
C TYR A 430 -25.31 -44.32 14.48
N SER A 431 -26.29 -43.45 14.22
CA SER A 431 -26.71 -43.10 12.85
C SER A 431 -25.74 -42.19 12.11
N TYR A 432 -24.89 -41.46 12.83
CA TYR A 432 -24.02 -40.42 12.28
C TYR A 432 -22.57 -40.88 12.11
N ILE A 433 -22.11 -41.86 12.90
CA ILE A 433 -20.70 -42.21 13.02
C ILE A 433 -20.06 -42.67 11.71
N ASN A 434 -20.78 -43.38 10.84
CA ASN A 434 -20.25 -43.79 9.55
C ASN A 434 -20.02 -42.59 8.61
N GLY A 435 -20.94 -41.62 8.58
CA GLY A 435 -20.79 -40.40 7.80
C GLY A 435 -19.63 -39.54 8.31
N VAL A 436 -19.47 -39.44 9.64
CA VAL A 436 -18.37 -38.70 10.26
C VAL A 436 -17.02 -39.36 9.95
N LYS A 437 -16.92 -40.69 9.98
CA LYS A 437 -15.70 -41.41 9.57
C LYS A 437 -15.32 -41.10 8.13
N GLU A 438 -16.27 -41.14 7.20
CA GLU A 438 -16.03 -40.81 5.79
C GLU A 438 -15.52 -39.37 5.63
N GLN A 439 -16.10 -38.41 6.36
CA GLN A 439 -15.67 -37.02 6.36
C GLN A 439 -14.27 -36.82 6.93
N ILE A 440 -13.93 -37.48 8.03
CA ILE A 440 -12.57 -37.44 8.60
C ILE A 440 -11.54 -37.94 7.58
N VAL A 441 -11.85 -39.06 6.90
CA VAL A 441 -10.99 -39.61 5.85
C VAL A 441 -10.87 -38.65 4.66
N GLU A 442 -11.96 -37.98 4.27
CA GLU A 442 -11.98 -36.99 3.20
C GLU A 442 -11.14 -35.75 3.55
N ILE A 443 -11.30 -35.19 4.76
CA ILE A 443 -10.51 -34.05 5.25
C ILE A 443 -9.02 -34.38 5.20
N VAL A 444 -8.62 -35.54 5.72
CA VAL A 444 -7.21 -35.96 5.70
C VAL A 444 -6.70 -36.12 4.27
N THR A 445 -7.50 -36.67 3.36
CA THR A 445 -7.12 -36.84 1.95
C THR A 445 -7.00 -35.50 1.21
N ARG A 446 -7.88 -34.53 1.51
CA ARG A 446 -7.79 -33.15 0.98
C ARG A 446 -6.54 -32.44 1.51
N LEU A 447 -6.20 -32.64 2.78
CA LEU A 447 -4.99 -32.08 3.37
C LEU A 447 -3.73 -32.67 2.72
N GLU A 448 -3.69 -33.98 2.46
CA GLU A 448 -2.61 -34.62 1.69
C GLU A 448 -2.48 -34.00 0.28
N ALA A 449 -3.61 -33.75 -0.40
CA ALA A 449 -3.63 -33.15 -1.74
C ALA A 449 -3.22 -31.67 -1.76
N SER A 450 -3.48 -30.92 -0.67
CA SER A 450 -3.13 -29.50 -0.55
C SER A 450 -1.63 -29.22 -0.47
N GLY A 451 -0.80 -30.24 -0.24
CA GLY A 451 0.65 -30.09 -0.09
C GLY A 451 1.10 -29.50 1.26
N CYS A 452 0.21 -29.44 2.25
CA CYS A 452 0.55 -29.10 3.63
C CYS A 452 1.32 -30.26 4.28
N GLY A 453 2.36 -29.95 5.06
CA GLY A 453 3.15 -30.97 5.75
C GLY A 453 2.41 -31.48 6.99
N ILE A 454 1.74 -32.64 6.90
CA ILE A 454 1.07 -33.26 8.06
C ILE A 454 2.13 -33.80 9.01
N GLU A 455 2.35 -33.12 10.13
CA GLU A 455 3.36 -33.48 11.12
C GLU A 455 2.82 -34.47 12.16
N GLY A 456 1.49 -34.54 12.33
CA GLY A 456 0.84 -35.58 13.11
C GLY A 456 -0.69 -35.54 13.05
N LEU A 457 -1.30 -36.72 12.99
CA LEU A 457 -2.74 -36.95 13.14
C LEU A 457 -3.01 -37.73 14.43
N SER A 458 -3.98 -37.30 15.21
CA SER A 458 -4.43 -37.97 16.43
C SER A 458 -5.95 -38.06 16.48
N PHE A 459 -6.45 -39.04 17.24
CA PHE A 459 -7.88 -39.27 17.45
C PHE A 459 -8.16 -39.49 18.93
N VAL A 460 -9.21 -38.86 19.44
CA VAL A 460 -9.73 -39.04 20.80
C VAL A 460 -11.24 -39.26 20.70
N GLY A 461 -11.68 -40.49 20.95
CA GLY A 461 -13.08 -40.81 21.20
C GLY A 461 -13.38 -40.63 22.68
N TYR A 462 -14.43 -39.88 23.02
CA TYR A 462 -14.93 -39.78 24.38
C TYR A 462 -16.35 -40.37 24.48
N LYS A 463 -16.75 -40.69 25.71
CA LYS A 463 -18.05 -41.24 26.10
C LYS A 463 -18.47 -40.69 27.46
N ASP A 464 -19.48 -41.29 28.06
CA ASP A 464 -19.96 -40.94 29.38
C ASP A 464 -19.07 -41.53 30.50
N TRP A 465 -19.12 -40.92 31.68
CA TRP A 465 -18.47 -41.34 32.91
C TRP A 465 -18.86 -42.77 33.34
N CYS A 466 -20.05 -43.24 32.98
CA CYS A 466 -20.52 -44.58 33.35
C CYS A 466 -19.82 -45.72 32.58
N ASP A 467 -19.08 -45.43 31.51
CA ASP A 467 -18.44 -46.43 30.63
C ASP A 467 -17.11 -47.00 31.16
N GLY A 468 -16.65 -46.57 32.34
CA GLY A 468 -15.55 -47.19 33.07
C GLY A 468 -14.23 -47.24 32.29
N GLY A 469 -13.73 -48.46 32.00
CA GLY A 469 -12.45 -48.66 31.29
C GLY A 469 -12.48 -48.30 29.79
N ASN A 470 -13.68 -48.18 29.20
CA ASN A 470 -13.87 -47.82 27.79
C ASN A 470 -14.28 -46.35 27.61
N HIS A 471 -14.09 -45.54 28.66
CA HIS A 471 -14.46 -44.13 28.70
C HIS A 471 -13.74 -43.27 27.64
N PHE A 472 -12.53 -43.67 27.22
CA PHE A 472 -11.80 -42.99 26.13
C PHE A 472 -11.14 -43.97 25.17
N GLU A 473 -11.21 -43.67 23.87
CA GLU A 473 -10.51 -44.39 22.80
C GLU A 473 -9.49 -43.44 22.14
N ILE A 474 -8.20 -43.60 22.45
CA ILE A 474 -7.17 -42.63 22.07
C ILE A 474 -6.15 -43.26 21.11
N LEU A 475 -5.94 -42.59 19.97
CA LEU A 475 -4.79 -42.80 19.09
C LEU A 475 -3.81 -41.63 19.28
N PRO A 476 -2.61 -41.88 19.83
CA PRO A 476 -1.54 -40.88 19.89
C PRO A 476 -1.17 -40.35 18.51
N PHE A 477 -0.50 -39.19 18.45
CA PHE A 477 -0.07 -38.60 17.18
C PHE A 477 0.76 -39.57 16.34
N THR A 478 0.27 -39.91 15.15
CA THR A 478 0.98 -40.67 14.13
C THR A 478 1.23 -39.81 12.89
N LYS A 479 2.36 -40.06 12.22
CA LYS A 479 2.63 -39.48 10.89
C LYS A 479 2.05 -40.33 9.76
N SER A 480 1.66 -41.57 10.05
CA SER A 480 1.13 -42.49 9.06
C SER A 480 -0.37 -42.28 8.87
N VAL A 481 -0.74 -41.74 7.70
CA VAL A 481 -2.15 -41.55 7.32
C VAL A 481 -2.87 -42.89 7.19
N SER A 482 -2.18 -43.94 6.74
CA SER A 482 -2.75 -45.29 6.65
C SER A 482 -3.10 -45.87 8.03
N GLU A 483 -2.24 -45.70 9.02
CA GLU A 483 -2.49 -46.18 10.39
C GLU A 483 -3.68 -45.44 11.00
N PHE A 484 -3.72 -44.12 10.82
CA PHE A 484 -4.82 -43.28 11.25
C PHE A 484 -6.16 -43.72 10.61
N LYS A 485 -6.19 -43.91 9.28
CA LYS A 485 -7.39 -44.37 8.55
C LYS A 485 -7.84 -45.76 9.03
N SER A 486 -6.92 -46.67 9.29
CA SER A 486 -7.24 -48.00 9.85
C SER A 486 -7.82 -47.92 11.26
N PHE A 487 -7.30 -47.04 12.11
CA PHE A 487 -7.83 -46.84 13.46
C PHE A 487 -9.23 -46.21 13.44
N VAL A 488 -9.46 -45.17 12.63
CA VAL A 488 -10.79 -44.55 12.50
C VAL A 488 -11.84 -45.56 12.03
N ALA A 489 -11.46 -46.53 11.21
CA ALA A 489 -12.36 -47.59 10.76
C ALA A 489 -12.88 -48.48 11.92
N THR A 490 -12.09 -48.69 12.98
CA THR A 490 -12.44 -49.60 14.10
C THR A 490 -13.34 -48.98 15.17
N ILE A 491 -13.57 -47.67 15.13
CA ILE A 491 -14.38 -46.96 16.14
C ILE A 491 -15.87 -47.29 15.97
N TYR A 492 -16.60 -47.56 17.05
CA TYR A 492 -18.04 -47.81 16.98
C TYR A 492 -18.78 -47.07 18.08
N ALA A 493 -19.93 -46.49 17.72
CA ALA A 493 -20.87 -45.84 18.63
C ALA A 493 -21.46 -46.89 19.59
N LYS A 494 -21.01 -46.89 20.85
CA LYS A 494 -21.45 -47.83 21.89
C LYS A 494 -21.16 -47.25 23.28
N GLY A 495 -22.01 -47.56 24.25
CA GLY A 495 -21.91 -46.97 25.59
C GLY A 495 -22.85 -45.77 25.73
N GLY A 496 -22.57 -44.92 26.70
CA GLY A 496 -23.43 -43.81 27.11
C GLY A 496 -24.33 -44.16 28.29
N GLY A 497 -24.71 -43.14 29.05
CA GLY A 497 -25.59 -43.23 30.21
C GLY A 497 -26.81 -42.32 30.06
N ASP A 498 -26.70 -41.12 30.59
CA ASP A 498 -27.67 -40.04 30.39
C ASP A 498 -27.38 -39.25 29.11
N PHE A 499 -28.11 -38.16 28.84
CA PHE A 499 -28.00 -37.47 27.55
C PHE A 499 -26.74 -36.61 27.41
N PRO A 500 -26.31 -35.83 28.43
CA PRO A 500 -25.02 -35.16 28.37
C PRO A 500 -23.85 -36.15 28.51
N GLU A 501 -22.70 -35.79 27.94
CA GLU A 501 -21.53 -36.68 27.82
C GLU A 501 -20.26 -36.05 28.43
N ASP A 502 -19.17 -36.80 28.61
CA ASP A 502 -17.89 -36.25 29.14
C ASP A 502 -17.06 -35.48 28.08
N VAL A 503 -17.66 -34.42 27.53
CA VAL A 503 -17.01 -33.53 26.56
C VAL A 503 -15.78 -32.84 27.16
N LEU A 504 -15.85 -32.43 28.42
CA LEU A 504 -14.78 -31.69 29.10
C LEU A 504 -13.57 -32.60 29.37
N GLY A 505 -13.80 -33.85 29.77
CA GLY A 505 -12.76 -34.87 29.88
C GLY A 505 -12.14 -35.20 28.53
N GLY A 506 -12.96 -35.36 27.48
CA GLY A 506 -12.49 -35.56 26.10
C GLY A 506 -11.56 -34.44 25.63
N LEU A 507 -11.96 -33.18 25.83
CA LEU A 507 -11.16 -32.02 25.45
C LEU A 507 -9.87 -31.92 26.27
N SER A 508 -9.92 -32.23 27.56
CA SER A 508 -8.73 -32.28 28.44
C SER A 508 -7.72 -33.34 27.99
N ARG A 509 -8.20 -34.51 27.54
CA ARG A 509 -7.34 -35.55 26.97
C ARG A 509 -6.70 -35.11 25.66
N ALA A 510 -7.46 -34.50 24.74
CA ALA A 510 -6.93 -33.97 23.49
C ALA A 510 -5.85 -32.90 23.71
N ILE A 511 -6.06 -32.00 24.68
CA ILE A 511 -5.08 -30.96 25.05
C ILE A 511 -3.83 -31.60 25.67
N SER A 512 -3.98 -32.65 26.46
CA SER A 512 -2.88 -33.32 27.18
C SER A 512 -1.98 -34.18 26.30
N LEU A 513 -2.35 -34.42 25.04
CA LEU A 513 -1.50 -35.15 24.08
C LEU A 513 -0.16 -34.45 23.84
N ASN A 514 0.84 -35.22 23.41
CA ASN A 514 2.14 -34.70 22.97
C ASN A 514 2.03 -34.15 21.55
N TRP A 515 1.53 -32.93 21.43
CA TRP A 515 1.44 -32.20 20.17
C TRP A 515 2.84 -32.02 19.52
N PRO A 516 2.97 -32.23 18.19
CA PRO A 516 4.25 -32.13 17.52
C PRO A 516 4.85 -30.71 17.63
N GLN A 517 6.10 -30.62 18.09
CA GLN A 517 6.76 -29.32 18.32
C GLN A 517 7.03 -28.54 17.03
N ASN A 518 7.20 -29.24 15.91
CA ASN A 518 7.45 -28.64 14.59
C ASN A 518 6.18 -28.13 13.89
N SER A 519 4.98 -28.38 14.45
CA SER A 519 3.72 -27.86 13.91
C SER A 519 3.49 -26.43 14.38
N GLY A 520 3.44 -25.48 13.44
CA GLY A 520 3.04 -24.09 13.69
C GLY A 520 1.53 -23.92 13.74
N THR A 521 0.78 -24.80 13.07
CA THR A 521 -0.69 -24.81 13.05
C THR A 521 -1.20 -26.06 13.75
N ARG A 522 -1.95 -25.90 14.86
CA ARG A 522 -2.45 -26.99 15.70
C ARG A 522 -3.95 -26.90 15.83
N ILE A 523 -4.65 -27.93 15.37
CA ILE A 523 -6.10 -27.89 15.21
C ILE A 523 -6.78 -29.04 15.95
N ILE A 524 -7.82 -28.74 16.73
CA ILE A 524 -8.77 -29.71 17.27
C ILE A 524 -10.06 -29.60 16.47
N PHE A 525 -10.45 -30.68 15.81
CA PHE A 525 -11.77 -30.83 15.21
C PHE A 525 -12.64 -31.66 16.14
N HIS A 526 -13.60 -31.02 16.79
CA HIS A 526 -14.52 -31.67 17.71
C HIS A 526 -15.87 -31.92 17.04
N LEU A 527 -16.32 -33.17 17.04
CA LEU A 527 -17.56 -33.64 16.45
C LEU A 527 -18.39 -34.34 17.54
N GLY A 528 -19.62 -33.90 17.77
CA GLY A 528 -20.51 -34.50 18.77
C GLY A 528 -21.96 -34.05 18.63
N ASP A 529 -22.87 -34.84 19.18
CA ASP A 529 -24.32 -34.59 19.14
C ASP A 529 -24.93 -34.29 20.52
N ALA A 530 -24.15 -34.39 21.60
CA ALA A 530 -24.55 -34.06 22.96
C ALA A 530 -23.63 -33.00 23.63
N PRO A 531 -24.18 -32.13 24.50
CA PRO A 531 -23.41 -31.18 25.32
C PRO A 531 -22.81 -31.85 26.57
N PRO A 532 -21.87 -31.20 27.30
CA PRO A 532 -21.39 -31.68 28.59
C PRO A 532 -22.43 -31.57 29.70
N HIS A 533 -22.24 -32.37 30.76
CA HIS A 533 -22.98 -32.25 32.02
C HIS A 533 -22.92 -30.82 32.59
N GLY A 534 -24.04 -30.35 33.16
CA GLY A 534 -24.16 -29.00 33.70
C GLY A 534 -25.37 -28.27 33.14
N LYS A 535 -26.54 -28.69 33.62
CA LYS A 535 -27.89 -28.28 33.19
C LYS A 535 -28.18 -26.78 33.14
N THR A 536 -27.50 -25.96 33.93
CA THR A 536 -27.71 -24.51 33.91
C THR A 536 -26.73 -23.77 33.00
N ILE A 537 -25.62 -24.41 32.66
CA ILE A 537 -24.48 -23.79 31.97
C ILE A 537 -24.44 -24.20 30.49
N PHE A 538 -24.65 -25.49 30.17
CA PHE A 538 -24.37 -26.04 28.85
C PHE A 538 -25.61 -26.47 28.05
N HIS A 539 -26.70 -26.83 28.72
CA HIS A 539 -27.97 -27.20 28.08
C HIS A 539 -29.16 -26.55 28.80
N ASP A 540 -30.39 -26.80 28.36
CA ASP A 540 -31.61 -26.17 28.90
C ASP A 540 -32.46 -27.10 29.77
N GLY A 541 -31.92 -28.27 30.10
CA GLY A 541 -32.56 -29.24 30.99
C GLY A 541 -33.75 -29.98 30.40
N ARG A 542 -33.95 -29.96 29.07
CA ARG A 542 -34.94 -30.81 28.38
C ARG A 542 -34.66 -32.30 28.50
N HIS A 543 -33.39 -32.64 28.62
CA HIS A 543 -32.92 -34.00 28.77
C HIS A 543 -32.49 -34.27 30.21
N ARG A 544 -32.59 -35.55 30.61
CA ARG A 544 -32.13 -36.01 31.92
C ARG A 544 -30.59 -35.88 31.98
N ASP A 545 -30.11 -35.24 33.05
CA ASP A 545 -28.70 -35.08 33.38
C ASP A 545 -28.49 -35.65 34.79
N ASP A 546 -27.70 -36.72 34.91
CA ASP A 546 -27.38 -37.36 36.18
C ASP A 546 -26.35 -36.54 36.99
N TYR A 547 -25.75 -35.50 36.38
CA TYR A 547 -24.81 -34.56 36.99
C TYR A 547 -25.19 -33.09 36.72
N GLU A 548 -26.33 -32.63 37.26
CA GLU A 548 -26.92 -31.31 36.97
C GLU A 548 -26.00 -30.08 37.22
N ASP A 549 -25.04 -30.18 38.15
CA ASP A 549 -24.05 -29.12 38.48
C ASP A 549 -22.67 -29.32 37.81
N GLY A 550 -22.55 -30.32 36.93
CA GLY A 550 -21.29 -30.81 36.36
C GLY A 550 -20.65 -31.93 37.20
N HIS A 551 -19.79 -32.74 36.59
CA HIS A 551 -19.21 -33.89 37.28
C HIS A 551 -18.01 -33.44 38.15
N PRO A 552 -17.84 -33.92 39.40
CA PRO A 552 -16.78 -33.46 40.31
C PRO A 552 -15.34 -33.68 39.85
N ARG A 553 -15.13 -34.49 38.81
CA ARG A 553 -13.80 -34.75 38.20
C ARG A 553 -13.57 -33.95 36.93
N ASP A 554 -14.54 -33.14 36.51
CA ASP A 554 -14.39 -32.32 35.31
C ASP A 554 -13.37 -31.21 35.55
N PRO A 555 -12.48 -30.96 34.58
CA PRO A 555 -11.56 -29.85 34.67
C PRO A 555 -12.32 -28.52 34.59
N PRO A 556 -11.93 -27.51 35.38
CA PRO A 556 -12.55 -26.20 35.30
C PRO A 556 -12.32 -25.58 33.91
N LEU A 557 -13.41 -25.11 33.28
CA LEU A 557 -13.42 -24.48 31.95
C LEU A 557 -12.31 -23.43 31.76
N GLN A 558 -12.09 -22.60 32.77
CA GLN A 558 -11.14 -21.49 32.70
C GLN A 558 -9.69 -21.98 32.58
N GLU A 559 -9.36 -23.10 33.20
CA GLU A 559 -8.03 -23.70 33.08
C GLU A 559 -7.85 -24.43 31.75
N LEU A 560 -8.92 -25.09 31.28
CA LEU A 560 -8.95 -25.81 30.02
C LEU A 560 -8.66 -24.87 28.83
N PHE A 561 -9.41 -23.77 28.72
CA PHE A 561 -9.19 -22.78 27.66
C PHE A 561 -7.91 -21.97 27.84
N ARG A 562 -7.44 -21.76 29.09
CA ARG A 562 -6.09 -21.22 29.35
C ARG A 562 -5.02 -22.12 28.76
N ASP A 563 -5.14 -23.44 28.93
CA ASP A 563 -4.19 -24.40 28.38
C ASP A 563 -4.25 -24.51 26.86
N MET A 564 -5.44 -24.42 26.26
CA MET A 564 -5.59 -24.32 24.79
C MET A 564 -4.87 -23.08 24.25
N ARG A 565 -5.07 -21.91 24.86
CA ARG A 565 -4.38 -20.67 24.48
C ARG A 565 -2.87 -20.76 24.64
N ARG A 566 -2.39 -21.32 25.76
CA ARG A 566 -0.95 -21.53 26.00
C ARG A 566 -0.32 -22.42 24.92
N LYS A 567 -1.03 -23.45 24.45
CA LYS A 567 -0.57 -24.37 23.42
C LYS A 567 -0.87 -23.90 21.98
N LYS A 568 -1.56 -22.76 21.82
CA LYS A 568 -2.03 -22.18 20.55
C LYS A 568 -2.86 -23.17 19.72
N LEU A 569 -3.83 -23.82 20.36
CA LEU A 569 -4.71 -24.79 19.70
C LEU A 569 -5.93 -24.05 19.12
N MET A 570 -6.14 -24.20 17.82
CA MET A 570 -7.37 -23.78 17.14
C MET A 570 -8.45 -24.83 17.36
N TYR A 571 -9.68 -24.40 17.65
CA TYR A 571 -10.78 -25.29 17.99
C TYR A 571 -11.95 -25.07 17.04
N TYR A 572 -12.35 -26.14 16.36
CA TYR A 572 -13.49 -26.18 15.44
C TYR A 572 -14.52 -27.18 15.94
N PHE A 573 -15.80 -26.82 15.82
CA PHE A 573 -16.89 -27.69 16.24
C PHE A 573 -17.76 -28.09 15.04
N GLY A 574 -17.84 -29.39 14.75
CA GLY A 574 -18.74 -29.94 13.74
C GLY A 574 -20.12 -30.20 14.36
N ARG A 575 -21.10 -29.40 13.96
CA ARG A 575 -22.45 -29.40 14.52
C ARG A 575 -23.31 -30.47 13.83
N ILE A 576 -23.71 -31.48 14.61
CA ILE A 576 -24.60 -32.56 14.15
C ILE A 576 -26.07 -32.20 14.37
N ASN A 577 -26.39 -31.57 15.50
CA ASN A 577 -27.73 -31.10 15.84
C ASN A 577 -27.66 -29.76 16.61
N GLY A 578 -28.82 -29.19 16.95
CA GLY A 578 -28.93 -27.92 17.69
C GLY A 578 -28.79 -28.04 19.22
N GLU A 579 -28.61 -29.24 19.78
CA GLU A 579 -28.54 -29.44 21.23
C GLU A 579 -27.24 -28.87 21.84
N CYS A 580 -26.20 -28.71 21.00
CA CYS A 580 -24.89 -28.17 21.37
C CYS A 580 -24.79 -26.64 21.30
N ASP A 581 -25.83 -25.91 20.87
CA ASP A 581 -25.75 -24.47 20.60
C ASP A 581 -25.43 -23.63 21.84
N ARG A 582 -25.98 -24.04 22.98
CA ARG A 582 -25.74 -23.37 24.27
C ARG A 582 -24.35 -23.66 24.80
N MET A 583 -23.82 -24.88 24.58
CA MET A 583 -22.43 -25.20 24.88
C MET A 583 -21.48 -24.31 24.08
N ILE A 584 -21.69 -24.19 22.76
CA ILE A 584 -20.84 -23.36 21.89
C ILE A 584 -20.85 -21.90 22.35
N SER A 585 -22.04 -21.34 22.60
CA SER A 585 -22.18 -19.97 23.11
C SER A 585 -21.46 -19.75 24.44
N THR A 586 -21.49 -20.75 25.33
CA THR A 586 -20.76 -20.69 26.60
C THR A 586 -19.25 -20.81 26.38
N PHE A 587 -18.80 -21.70 25.49
CA PHE A 587 -17.38 -21.86 25.17
C PHE A 587 -16.78 -20.59 24.54
N GLU A 588 -17.49 -19.92 23.64
CA GLU A 588 -17.06 -18.64 23.04
C GLU A 588 -16.77 -17.56 24.09
N ARG A 589 -17.61 -17.47 25.14
CA ARG A 589 -17.41 -16.50 26.23
C ARG A 589 -16.12 -16.74 27.01
N TYR A 590 -15.71 -17.99 27.18
CA TYR A 590 -14.48 -18.34 27.93
C TYR A 590 -13.24 -18.39 27.04
N TYR A 591 -13.41 -18.81 25.78
CA TYR A 591 -12.35 -18.85 24.79
C TYR A 591 -11.91 -17.43 24.39
N GLY A 592 -12.86 -16.50 24.27
CA GLY A 592 -12.62 -15.09 23.94
C GLY A 592 -12.55 -14.81 22.43
N GLU A 593 -12.80 -15.83 21.61
CA GLU A 593 -12.91 -15.77 20.15
C GLU A 593 -14.15 -16.55 19.72
N LYS A 594 -14.68 -16.22 18.54
CA LYS A 594 -15.81 -16.94 17.95
C LYS A 594 -15.38 -18.33 17.52
N ILE A 595 -16.15 -19.36 17.85
CA ILE A 595 -15.84 -20.74 17.48
C ILE A 595 -16.45 -21.01 16.12
N GLU A 596 -15.62 -21.37 15.14
CA GLU A 596 -16.12 -21.74 13.82
C GLU A 596 -16.86 -23.08 13.88
N THR A 597 -18.15 -23.03 13.58
CA THR A 597 -19.05 -24.18 13.53
C THR A 597 -19.24 -24.65 12.10
N LEU A 598 -19.08 -25.95 11.85
CA LEU A 598 -19.34 -26.57 10.55
C LEU A 598 -20.67 -27.34 10.64
N ASP A 599 -21.71 -26.86 9.96
CA ASP A 599 -23.01 -27.54 9.92
C ASP A 599 -22.95 -28.80 9.03
N SER A 600 -23.42 -29.93 9.54
CA SER A 600 -23.44 -31.22 8.82
C SER A 600 -24.18 -31.19 7.47
N ALA A 601 -25.08 -30.22 7.25
CA ALA A 601 -25.80 -30.02 5.98
C ALA A 601 -24.95 -29.36 4.88
N GLU A 602 -23.98 -28.50 5.22
CA GLU A 602 -23.11 -27.82 4.27
C GLU A 602 -21.93 -28.69 3.81
N VAL A 603 -21.55 -29.69 4.61
CA VAL A 603 -20.47 -30.63 4.26
C VAL A 603 -20.85 -31.54 3.09
N GLY A 604 -22.14 -31.74 2.81
CA GLY A 604 -22.62 -32.43 1.60
C GLY A 604 -22.54 -31.60 0.31
N LEU A 605 -22.49 -30.26 0.42
CA LEU A 605 -22.46 -29.32 -0.72
C LEU A 605 -21.03 -29.07 -1.26
N MET A 606 -20.00 -29.35 -0.46
CA MET A 606 -18.58 -29.40 -0.86
C MET A 606 -18.23 -30.52 -1.87
N LYS A 607 -19.23 -31.24 -2.41
CA LYS A 607 -19.08 -32.18 -3.55
C LYS A 607 -19.34 -31.53 -4.91
N LYS A 608 -19.80 -30.27 -4.99
CA LYS A 608 -20.24 -29.67 -6.26
C LYS A 608 -19.59 -28.36 -6.68
N GLU A 609 -18.82 -27.71 -5.81
CA GLU A 609 -18.09 -26.50 -6.19
C GLU A 609 -16.65 -26.60 -5.70
N LEU A 610 -15.82 -27.23 -6.53
CA LEU A 610 -14.40 -26.94 -6.79
C LEU A 610 -13.89 -27.88 -7.90
#